data_AF-A0A1L5FEF4-F1
#
_entry.id   AF-A0A1L5FEF4-F1
#
_cell.length_a   1.000
_cell.length_b   1.000
_cell.length_c   1.000
_cell.angle_alpha   90.00
_cell.angle_beta   90.00
_cell.angle_gamma   90.00
#
_symmetry.space_group_name_H-M   'P 1'
#
loop_
_entity.id
_entity.type
_entity.pdbx_description
1 polymer ?
#
loop_
_entity_poly.entity_id
_entity_poly.type
_entity_poly.pdbx_seq_one_letter_code
_entity_poly.pdbx_strand_id
1 'polypeptide(L)'
;MECKDINHECTDEIVCPFCGQEFTDSWEYGDDEALGLIECDECGKSFYASREVSITYSTRKANYGTCKNCKDENVVIESYHSSIGRYSGLCVKCGRAEKQRLRKKYIDSIR
;
A
#
# COMPACT_ATOMS: atom_id res chain seq x y z
N MET A 1 10.11 25.01 -35.19
CA MET A 1 9.87 24.06 -34.07
C MET A 1 8.66 24.58 -33.34
N GLU A 2 7.48 23.98 -33.57
CA GLU A 2 6.27 24.34 -32.82
C GLU A 2 6.45 23.92 -31.37
N CYS A 3 6.25 24.84 -30.43
CA CYS A 3 6.16 24.52 -29.02
C CYS A 3 4.77 23.86 -28.84
N LYS A 4 4.71 22.53 -28.84
CA LYS A 4 3.49 21.83 -28.45
C LYS A 4 3.24 22.12 -26.98
N ASP A 5 2.02 22.49 -26.65
CA ASP A 5 1.57 22.59 -25.27
C ASP A 5 1.44 21.17 -24.72
N ILE A 6 2.34 20.78 -23.82
CA ILE A 6 2.42 19.45 -23.21
C ILE A 6 1.85 19.57 -21.80
N ASN A 7 0.80 18.80 -21.48
CA ASN A 7 0.28 18.76 -20.13
C ASN A 7 1.24 17.98 -19.21
N HIS A 8 1.97 18.70 -18.35
CA HIS A 8 2.95 18.12 -17.44
C HIS A 8 2.85 18.66 -16.00
N GLU A 9 1.85 19.48 -15.70
CA GLU A 9 1.65 20.07 -14.38
C GLU A 9 0.53 19.33 -13.64
N CYS A 10 0.79 18.93 -12.39
CA CYS A 10 -0.18 18.24 -11.53
C CYS A 10 -0.81 16.99 -12.17
N THR A 11 -0.02 16.24 -12.94
CA THR A 11 -0.38 14.94 -13.51
C THR A 11 -0.15 13.81 -12.49
N ASP A 12 -0.82 12.67 -12.69
CA ASP A 12 -0.67 11.50 -11.81
C ASP A 12 0.74 10.90 -11.86
N GLU A 13 1.39 10.99 -13.02
CA GLU A 13 2.76 10.55 -13.28
C GLU A 13 3.61 11.74 -13.76
N ILE A 14 4.94 11.63 -13.64
CA ILE A 14 5.89 12.57 -14.20
C ILE A 14 5.77 12.54 -15.73
N VAL A 15 5.59 13.70 -16.34
CA VAL A 15 5.56 13.87 -17.81
C VAL A 15 6.72 14.75 -18.23
N CYS A 16 7.53 14.27 -19.19
CA CYS A 16 8.62 15.07 -19.75
C CYS A 16 8.06 16.32 -20.44
N PRO A 17 8.41 17.54 -20.02
CA PRO A 17 7.87 18.77 -20.59
C PRO A 17 8.39 19.04 -22.02
N PHE A 18 9.38 18.27 -22.49
CA PHE A 18 9.97 18.45 -23.82
C PHE A 18 9.43 17.52 -24.89
N CYS A 19 9.03 16.30 -24.53
CA CYS A 19 8.59 15.29 -25.50
C CYS A 19 7.25 14.65 -25.18
N GLY A 20 6.72 14.86 -23.97
CA GLY A 20 5.44 14.29 -23.52
C GLY A 20 5.53 12.82 -23.08
N GLN A 21 6.74 12.26 -22.97
CA GLN A 21 6.92 10.92 -22.41
C GLN A 21 6.47 10.90 -20.94
N GLU A 22 5.56 9.99 -20.63
CA GLU A 22 5.11 9.69 -19.27
C GLU A 22 6.02 8.62 -18.64
N PHE A 23 6.33 8.81 -17.36
CA PHE A 23 7.14 7.87 -16.58
C PHE A 23 6.17 7.07 -15.70
N THR A 24 5.73 5.90 -16.13
CA THR A 24 4.65 5.13 -15.47
C THR A 24 4.99 4.57 -14.08
N ASP A 25 6.21 4.80 -13.60
CA ASP A 25 6.71 4.34 -12.30
C ASP A 25 7.32 5.53 -11.53
N SER A 26 6.61 6.67 -11.52
CA SER A 26 7.10 7.91 -10.92
C SER A 26 7.36 7.79 -9.41
N TRP A 27 6.73 6.82 -8.75
CA TRP A 27 6.91 6.55 -7.32
C TRP A 27 8.33 6.13 -6.96
N GLU A 28 9.10 5.55 -7.89
CA GLU A 28 10.48 5.11 -7.65
C GLU A 28 11.51 6.25 -7.69
N TYR A 29 11.11 7.47 -8.11
CA TYR A 29 12.01 8.62 -8.23
C TYR A 29 12.31 9.32 -6.89
N GLY A 30 11.67 8.89 -5.80
CA GLY A 30 12.02 9.30 -4.44
C GLY A 30 10.82 9.61 -3.55
N ASP A 31 11.12 9.79 -2.26
CA ASP A 31 10.13 10.08 -1.22
C ASP A 31 10.00 11.58 -0.89
N ASP A 32 10.85 12.42 -1.47
CA ASP A 32 10.86 13.85 -1.21
C ASP A 32 9.88 14.62 -2.12
N GLU A 33 9.38 15.77 -1.64
CA GLU A 33 8.53 16.67 -2.45
C GLU A 33 9.30 17.27 -3.64
N ALA A 34 10.61 17.44 -3.51
CA ALA A 34 11.49 17.85 -4.59
C ALA A 34 12.31 16.64 -5.08
N LEU A 35 11.90 16.06 -6.21
CA LEU A 35 12.62 14.94 -6.83
C LEU A 35 13.93 15.41 -7.50
N GLY A 36 14.05 16.71 -7.73
CA GLY A 36 15.27 17.31 -8.28
C GLY A 36 15.33 17.16 -9.79
N LEU A 37 16.56 17.00 -10.32
CA LEU A 37 16.83 16.96 -11.75
C LEU A 37 16.75 15.52 -12.26
N ILE A 38 15.87 15.25 -13.22
CA ILE A 38 15.65 13.95 -13.87
C ILE A 38 16.01 14.08 -15.34
N GLU A 39 16.63 13.06 -15.93
CA GLU A 39 16.85 12.95 -17.38
C GLU A 39 15.76 12.11 -18.03
N CYS A 40 15.24 12.56 -19.17
CA CYS A 40 14.29 11.79 -19.95
C CYS A 40 14.99 10.79 -20.85
N ASP A 41 14.72 9.49 -20.66
CA ASP A 41 15.29 8.42 -21.48
C ASP A 41 14.88 8.49 -22.96
N GLU A 42 13.73 9.10 -23.28
CA GLU A 42 13.23 9.21 -24.66
C GLU A 42 13.88 10.36 -25.44
N CYS A 43 14.07 11.53 -24.81
CA CYS A 43 14.59 12.71 -25.52
C CYS A 43 15.95 13.23 -25.02
N GLY A 44 16.53 12.60 -23.98
CA GLY A 44 17.84 12.92 -23.40
C GLY A 44 17.92 14.30 -22.72
N LYS A 45 16.78 14.97 -22.49
CA LYS A 45 16.74 16.29 -21.84
C LYS A 45 16.48 16.13 -20.36
N SER A 46 17.23 16.88 -19.56
CA SER A 46 16.98 16.97 -18.12
C SER A 46 15.93 18.03 -17.79
N PHE A 47 15.08 17.74 -16.80
CA PHE A 47 14.04 18.64 -16.28
C PHE A 47 13.92 18.48 -14.77
N TYR A 48 13.38 19.50 -14.10
CA TYR A 48 13.11 19.44 -12.67
C TYR A 48 11.73 18.86 -12.42
N ALA A 49 11.62 17.97 -11.43
CA ALA A 49 10.35 17.41 -11.00
C ALA A 49 10.13 17.60 -9.49
N SER A 50 8.87 17.70 -9.13
CA SER A 50 8.39 17.74 -7.76
C SER A 50 7.12 16.91 -7.64
N ARG A 51 6.85 16.40 -6.44
CA ARG A 51 5.66 15.62 -6.11
C ARG A 51 4.88 16.32 -5.01
N GLU A 52 3.58 16.46 -5.19
CA GLU A 52 2.66 16.88 -4.14
C GLU A 52 2.04 15.64 -3.48
N VAL A 53 2.15 15.52 -2.15
CA VAL A 53 1.56 14.40 -1.40
C VAL A 53 0.53 14.92 -0.41
N SER A 54 -0.73 14.48 -0.55
CA SER A 54 -1.80 14.79 0.40
C SER A 54 -2.14 13.56 1.25
N ILE A 55 -2.05 13.70 2.58
CA ILE A 55 -2.31 12.62 3.54
C ILE A 55 -3.55 12.95 4.37
N THR A 56 -4.56 12.06 4.33
CA THR A 56 -5.77 12.17 5.15
C THR A 56 -5.91 10.95 6.08
N TYR A 57 -6.26 11.20 7.34
CA TYR A 57 -6.42 10.17 8.36
C TYR A 57 -7.89 9.89 8.66
N SER A 58 -8.22 8.62 8.90
CA SER A 58 -9.54 8.17 9.38
C SER A 58 -9.36 7.05 10.40
N THR A 59 -10.18 7.02 11.44
CA THR A 59 -10.12 5.99 12.49
C THR A 59 -11.49 5.37 12.74
N ARG A 60 -11.52 4.15 13.28
CA ARG A 60 -12.74 3.45 13.66
C ARG A 60 -12.57 2.73 15.00
N LYS A 61 -13.66 2.58 15.74
CA LYS A 61 -13.67 1.79 16.98
C LYS A 61 -13.37 0.32 16.68
N ALA A 62 -12.59 -0.33 17.54
CA ALA A 62 -12.43 -1.77 17.50
C ALA A 62 -13.68 -2.47 18.03
N ASN A 63 -13.89 -3.72 17.61
CA ASN A 63 -14.97 -4.56 18.12
C ASN A 63 -14.51 -5.24 19.40
N TYR A 64 -15.23 -4.99 20.50
CA TYR A 64 -14.98 -5.62 21.79
C TYR A 64 -16.03 -6.69 22.08
N GLY A 65 -15.64 -7.73 22.80
CA GLY A 65 -16.53 -8.81 23.21
C GLY A 65 -15.80 -9.87 24.03
N THR A 66 -16.42 -11.06 24.12
CA THR A 66 -15.87 -12.21 24.84
C THR A 66 -15.17 -13.17 23.89
N CYS A 67 -13.93 -13.54 24.20
CA CYS A 67 -13.17 -14.47 23.39
C CYS A 67 -13.78 -15.88 23.42
N LYS A 68 -14.08 -16.46 22.26
CA LYS A 68 -14.64 -17.82 22.18
C LYS A 68 -13.68 -18.90 22.70
N ASN A 69 -12.36 -18.65 22.69
CA ASN A 69 -11.34 -19.58 23.16
C ASN A 69 -11.02 -19.42 24.64
N CYS A 70 -10.34 -18.34 25.05
CA CYS A 70 -9.90 -18.14 26.43
C CYS A 70 -10.97 -17.59 27.39
N LYS A 71 -12.14 -17.19 26.88
CA LYS A 71 -13.27 -16.63 27.64
C LYS A 71 -13.03 -15.26 28.29
N ASP A 72 -11.87 -14.64 28.06
CA ASP A 72 -11.64 -13.26 28.47
C ASP A 72 -12.72 -12.33 27.89
N GLU A 73 -13.24 -11.45 28.75
CA GLU A 73 -14.27 -10.48 28.42
C GLU A 73 -13.66 -9.11 28.13
N ASN A 74 -14.43 -8.26 27.43
CA ASN A 74 -14.02 -6.91 27.07
C ASN A 74 -12.64 -6.86 26.38
N VAL A 75 -12.40 -7.80 25.47
CA VAL A 75 -11.19 -7.87 24.65
C VAL A 75 -11.54 -7.59 23.20
N VAL A 76 -10.57 -7.09 22.42
CA VAL A 76 -10.71 -6.92 20.98
C VAL A 76 -10.94 -8.28 20.32
N ILE A 77 -12.02 -8.39 19.54
CA ILE A 77 -12.41 -9.61 18.85
C ILE A 77 -12.15 -9.47 17.35
N GLU A 78 -11.42 -10.44 16.82
CA GLU A 78 -11.05 -10.50 15.41
C GLU A 78 -11.70 -11.69 14.70
N SER A 79 -11.85 -11.52 13.40
CA SER A 79 -12.15 -12.59 12.47
C SER A 79 -11.12 -12.61 11.36
N TYR A 80 -10.81 -13.80 10.86
CA TYR A 80 -9.85 -14.03 9.81
C TYR A 80 -10.45 -14.97 8.78
N HIS A 81 -10.27 -14.65 7.51
CA HIS A 81 -10.71 -15.47 6.39
C HIS A 81 -9.65 -15.43 5.30
N SER A 82 -9.26 -16.61 4.80
CA SER A 82 -8.23 -16.75 3.76
C SER A 82 -8.31 -18.16 3.14
N SER A 83 -7.53 -18.39 2.08
CA SER A 83 -7.41 -19.71 1.44
C SER A 83 -6.85 -20.79 2.36
N ILE A 84 -6.05 -20.44 3.39
CA ILE A 84 -5.48 -21.40 4.35
C ILE A 84 -6.43 -21.72 5.51
N GLY A 85 -7.59 -21.07 5.58
CA GLY A 85 -8.61 -21.28 6.60
C GLY A 85 -9.20 -19.99 7.17
N ARG A 86 -10.03 -20.16 8.22
CA ARG A 86 -10.80 -19.10 8.85
C ARG A 86 -11.01 -19.30 10.34
N TYR A 87 -11.15 -18.20 11.08
CA TYR A 87 -11.64 -18.16 12.46
C TYR A 87 -12.47 -16.90 12.69
N SER A 88 -13.31 -16.89 13.73
CA SER A 88 -14.05 -15.71 14.15
C SER A 88 -14.31 -15.73 15.64
N GLY A 89 -14.41 -14.55 16.26
CA GLY A 89 -14.75 -14.45 17.68
C GLY A 89 -13.57 -14.70 18.61
N LEU A 90 -12.34 -14.51 18.16
CA LEU A 90 -11.13 -14.73 18.98
C LEU A 90 -10.49 -13.41 19.37
N CYS A 91 -9.97 -13.34 20.60
CA CYS A 91 -9.09 -12.24 20.98
C CYS A 91 -7.79 -12.28 20.16
N VAL A 92 -7.09 -11.15 20.06
CA VAL A 92 -5.84 -11.02 19.27
C VAL A 92 -4.83 -12.13 19.59
N LYS A 93 -4.65 -12.48 20.87
CA LYS A 93 -3.74 -13.55 21.30
C LYS A 93 -4.17 -14.93 20.77
N CYS A 94 -5.45 -15.28 20.95
CA CYS A 94 -6.00 -16.56 20.51
C CYS A 94 -6.06 -16.66 18.98
N GLY A 95 -6.41 -15.56 18.30
CA GLY A 95 -6.42 -15.48 16.84
C GLY A 95 -5.03 -15.68 16.23
N ARG A 96 -3.98 -15.11 16.82
CA ARG A 96 -2.58 -15.33 16.39
C ARG A 96 -2.18 -16.81 16.51
N ALA A 97 -2.51 -17.46 17.62
CA ALA A 97 -2.24 -18.88 17.80
C ALA A 97 -2.98 -19.74 16.76
N GLU A 98 -4.25 -19.43 16.50
CA GLU A 98 -5.04 -20.16 15.50
C GLU A 98 -4.50 -19.94 14.07
N LYS A 99 -4.05 -18.73 13.74
CA LYS A 99 -3.40 -18.44 12.45
C LYS A 99 -2.11 -19.24 12.27
N GLN A 100 -1.29 -19.39 13.31
CA GLN A 100 -0.09 -20.23 13.26
C GLN A 100 -0.45 -21.70 13.04
N ARG A 101 -1.49 -22.21 13.71
CA ARG A 101 -2.01 -23.56 13.51
C ARG A 101 -2.47 -23.80 12.07
N LEU A 102 -3.23 -22.86 11.49
CA LEU A 102 -3.68 -22.92 10.09
C LEU A 102 -2.50 -22.93 9.10
N ARG A 103 -1.51 -22.05 9.32
CA ARG A 103 -0.29 -22.01 8.50
C ARG A 103 0.47 -23.32 8.54
N LYS A 104 0.68 -23.87 9.74
CA LYS A 104 1.35 -25.16 9.92
C LYS A 104 0.60 -26.26 9.17
N LYS A 105 -0.71 -26.34 9.35
CA LYS A 105 -1.56 -27.32 8.63
C LYS A 105 -1.42 -27.20 7.10
N TYR A 106 -1.38 -25.98 6.57
CA TYR A 106 -1.19 -25.76 5.14
C TYR A 106 0.20 -26.23 4.66
N ILE A 107 1.27 -25.84 5.37
CA ILE A 107 2.65 -26.28 5.05
C ILE A 107 2.75 -27.81 5.10
N ASP A 108 2.16 -28.44 6.11
CA ASP A 108 2.16 -29.90 6.25
C ASP A 108 1.33 -30.59 5.16
N SER A 109 0.37 -29.90 4.53
CA SER A 109 -0.46 -30.46 3.45
C SER A 109 0.18 -30.40 2.06
N ILE A 110 1.27 -29.63 1.91
CA ILE A 110 2.03 -29.48 0.65
C ILE A 110 3.42 -30.12 0.74
N ARG A 111 3.75 -30.74 1.88
CA ARG A 111 4.92 -31.59 2.11
C ARG A 111 4.51 -33.04 1.94
#